data_AF-A0A4V6KNS7-F1
#
_entry.id   AF-A0A4V6KNS7-F1
#
_cell.length_a   1.000
_cell.length_b   1.000
_cell.length_c   1.000
_cell.angle_alpha   90.00
_cell.angle_beta   90.00
_cell.angle_gamma   90.00
#
_symmetry.space_group_name_H-M   'P 1'
#
loop_
_entity.id
_entity.type
_entity.pdbx_description
1 polymer ?
#
loop_
_entity_poly.entity_id
_entity_poly.type
_entity_poly.pdbx_seq_one_letter_code
_entity_poly.pdbx_strand_id
1 'polypeptide(L)'
;MPVTLWFTIWRHGRRSTIRKWRRQNGCSGYYLNLKRGVFTALWQEYEAGESADARFALVLDRCMPMLMNLHNGGQSWVENDISLQQVLDRNTMIADIHPELWHYLEQHLQDAQRKGWLK
;
A
#
# COMPACT_ATOMS: atom_id res chain seq x y z
N MET A 1 11.32 -16.96 32.98
CA MET A 1 10.19 -17.84 32.58
C MET A 1 10.36 -18.16 31.10
N PRO A 2 10.73 -19.39 30.70
CA PRO A 2 11.20 -19.67 29.34
C PRO A 2 10.05 -19.93 28.36
N VAL A 3 10.32 -19.66 27.09
CA VAL A 3 9.40 -19.62 25.92
C VAL A 3 8.81 -21.00 25.55
N THR A 4 9.13 -22.06 26.31
CA THR A 4 8.71 -23.44 26.02
C THR A 4 7.25 -23.75 26.40
N LEU A 5 6.59 -22.90 27.20
CA LEU A 5 5.19 -23.12 27.59
C LEU A 5 4.16 -22.69 26.51
N TRP A 6 4.57 -21.87 25.53
CA TRP A 6 3.68 -21.38 24.46
C TRP A 6 3.40 -22.43 23.37
N PHE A 7 4.31 -23.38 23.14
CA PHE A 7 4.16 -24.37 22.07
C PHE A 7 3.21 -25.53 22.43
N THR A 8 3.06 -25.88 23.70
CA THR A 8 2.23 -27.01 24.14
C THR A 8 0.73 -26.71 24.06
N ILE A 9 0.33 -25.44 24.28
CA ILE A 9 -1.06 -24.98 24.13
C ILE A 9 -1.47 -24.92 22.64
N TRP A 10 -0.51 -24.70 21.73
CA TRP A 10 -0.78 -24.57 20.29
C TRP A 10 -1.13 -25.92 19.62
N ARG A 11 -0.63 -27.06 20.15
CA ARG A 11 -0.66 -28.37 19.47
C ARG A 11 -1.81 -29.31 19.86
N HIS A 12 -2.55 -29.08 20.96
CA HIS A 12 -3.52 -30.08 21.46
C HIS A 12 -4.97 -29.63 21.72
N GLY A 13 -5.40 -28.43 21.33
CA GLY A 13 -6.73 -27.95 21.76
C GLY A 13 -7.53 -27.06 20.82
N ARG A 14 -7.47 -27.21 19.48
CA ARG A 14 -8.13 -26.26 18.57
C ARG A 14 -8.88 -26.85 17.37
N ARG A 15 -9.81 -27.79 17.62
CA ARG A 15 -10.89 -28.07 16.65
C ARG A 15 -12.30 -27.95 17.25
N SER A 16 -12.50 -28.32 18.51
CA SER A 16 -13.79 -28.19 19.19
C SER A 16 -14.08 -26.77 19.69
N THR A 17 -13.05 -26.05 20.17
CA THR A 17 -13.13 -24.72 20.78
C THR A 17 -13.46 -23.61 19.79
N ILE A 18 -12.89 -23.65 18.57
CA ILE A 18 -13.18 -22.67 17.50
C ILE A 18 -14.64 -22.80 17.03
N ARG A 19 -15.14 -24.03 16.86
CA ARG A 19 -16.55 -24.28 16.50
C ARG A 19 -17.51 -23.80 17.59
N LYS A 20 -17.16 -23.98 18.86
CA LYS A 20 -17.98 -23.54 20.00
C LYS A 20 -17.98 -22.01 20.15
N TRP A 21 -16.83 -21.36 19.95
CA TRP A 21 -16.72 -19.89 19.93
C TRP A 21 -17.51 -19.24 18.79
N ARG A 22 -17.47 -19.81 17.57
CA ARG A 22 -18.22 -19.32 16.40
C ARG A 22 -19.74 -19.44 16.57
N ARG A 23 -20.20 -20.44 17.35
CA ARG A 23 -21.61 -20.70 17.65
C ARG A 23 -22.13 -19.84 18.81
N GLN A 24 -21.27 -19.46 19.76
CA GLN A 24 -21.62 -18.62 20.92
C GLN A 24 -21.53 -17.11 20.68
N ASN A 25 -20.58 -16.66 19.87
CA ASN A 25 -20.35 -15.22 19.65
C ASN A 25 -21.05 -14.66 18.42
N GLY A 26 -21.95 -15.46 17.80
CA GLY A 26 -22.83 -15.06 16.70
C GLY A 26 -22.26 -13.92 15.87
N CYS A 27 -21.11 -14.13 15.21
CA CYS A 27 -20.65 -13.17 14.22
C CYS A 27 -21.72 -13.17 13.14
N SER A 28 -22.68 -12.26 13.24
CA SER A 28 -23.81 -12.16 12.35
C SER A 28 -23.23 -12.01 10.96
N GLY A 29 -23.39 -13.05 10.13
CA GLY A 29 -22.84 -13.08 8.77
C GLY A 29 -23.27 -11.85 7.97
N TYR A 30 -24.40 -11.25 8.36
CA TYR A 30 -24.90 -9.98 7.86
C TYR A 30 -23.93 -8.81 8.05
N TYR A 31 -23.35 -8.63 9.25
CA TYR A 31 -22.39 -7.55 9.51
C TYR A 31 -21.11 -7.73 8.69
N LEU A 32 -20.62 -8.97 8.55
CA LEU A 32 -19.44 -9.26 7.73
C LEU A 32 -19.72 -9.03 6.24
N ASN A 33 -20.92 -9.38 5.76
CA ASN A 33 -21.33 -9.14 4.37
C ASN A 33 -21.53 -7.65 4.08
N LEU A 34 -22.12 -6.88 5.01
CA LEU A 34 -22.24 -5.43 4.90
C LEU A 34 -20.87 -4.76 4.82
N LYS A 35 -19.96 -5.10 5.75
CA LYS A 35 -18.60 -4.58 5.71
C LYS A 35 -17.86 -4.96 4.42
N ARG A 36 -18.04 -6.19 3.92
CA ARG A 36 -17.51 -6.59 2.61
C ARG A 36 -18.03 -5.69 1.50
N GLY A 37 -19.34 -5.46 1.43
CA GLY A 37 -19.94 -4.59 0.42
C GLY A 37 -19.40 -3.16 0.46
N VAL A 38 -19.26 -2.59 1.66
CA VAL A 38 -18.70 -1.24 1.85
C VAL A 38 -17.23 -1.17 1.38
N PHE A 39 -16.39 -2.15 1.75
CA PHE A 39 -15.00 -2.16 1.29
C PHE A 39 -14.87 -2.38 -0.21
N THR A 40 -15.75 -3.20 -0.81
CA THR A 40 -15.79 -3.39 -2.26
C THR A 40 -16.18 -2.10 -2.98
N ALA A 41 -17.16 -1.35 -2.46
CA ALA A 41 -17.56 -0.08 -3.03
C ALA A 41 -16.43 0.97 -2.93
N LEU A 42 -15.80 1.09 -1.76
CA LEU A 42 -14.65 2.00 -1.57
C LEU A 42 -13.47 1.62 -2.48
N TRP A 43 -13.22 0.32 -2.67
CA TRP A 43 -12.20 -0.16 -3.59
C TRP A 43 -12.51 0.23 -5.04
N GLN A 44 -13.76 0.06 -5.48
CA GLN A 44 -14.18 0.46 -6.82
C GLN A 44 -14.07 1.97 -7.04
N GLU A 45 -14.45 2.76 -6.04
CA GLU A 45 -14.30 4.22 -6.07
C GLU A 45 -12.83 4.65 -6.16
N TYR A 46 -11.97 4.02 -5.36
CA TYR A 46 -10.52 4.22 -5.39
C TYR A 46 -9.93 3.88 -6.78
N GLU A 47 -10.24 2.70 -7.31
CA GLU A 47 -9.75 2.24 -8.63
C GLU A 47 -10.23 3.15 -9.77
N ALA A 48 -11.46 3.69 -9.65
CA ALA A 48 -12.01 4.60 -10.64
C ALA A 48 -11.39 6.01 -10.57
N GLY A 49 -10.88 6.44 -9.41
CA GLY A 49 -10.27 7.77 -9.25
C GLY A 49 -11.25 8.93 -9.44
N GLU A 50 -12.54 8.70 -9.25
CA GLU A 50 -13.59 9.68 -9.57
C GLU A 50 -13.82 10.70 -8.46
N SER A 51 -13.65 10.30 -7.19
CA SER A 51 -13.80 11.19 -6.05
C SER A 51 -12.49 11.90 -5.69
N ALA A 52 -12.59 12.98 -4.92
CA ALA A 52 -11.40 13.69 -4.42
C ALA A 52 -10.55 12.80 -3.51
N ASP A 53 -11.19 12.02 -2.63
CA ASP A 53 -10.51 11.09 -1.71
C ASP A 53 -9.81 9.96 -2.48
N ALA A 54 -10.46 9.40 -3.50
CA ALA A 54 -9.87 8.38 -4.37
C ALA A 54 -8.64 8.91 -5.10
N ARG A 55 -8.73 10.10 -5.71
CA ARG A 55 -7.59 10.75 -6.39
C ARG A 55 -6.44 11.03 -5.43
N PHE A 56 -6.74 11.52 -4.24
CA PHE A 56 -5.73 11.79 -3.22
C PHE A 56 -5.02 10.49 -2.78
N ALA A 57 -5.78 9.42 -2.52
CA ALA A 57 -5.22 8.11 -2.19
C ALA A 57 -4.34 7.54 -3.32
N LEU A 58 -4.78 7.67 -4.58
CA LEU A 58 -3.98 7.27 -5.75
C LEU A 58 -2.65 8.04 -5.82
N VAL A 59 -2.67 9.36 -5.59
CA VAL A 59 -1.44 10.16 -5.57
C VAL A 59 -0.50 9.69 -4.47
N LEU A 60 -1.01 9.44 -3.26
CA LEU A 60 -0.19 8.90 -2.16
C LEU A 60 0.47 7.58 -2.54
N ASP A 61 -0.29 6.62 -3.08
CA ASP A 61 0.23 5.31 -3.47
C ASP A 61 1.31 5.39 -4.55
N ARG A 62 1.25 6.42 -5.41
CA ARG A 62 2.30 6.69 -6.41
C ARG A 62 3.52 7.36 -5.80
N CYS A 63 3.33 8.28 -4.85
CA CYS A 63 4.42 8.95 -4.15
C CYS A 63 5.24 7.98 -3.27
N MET A 64 4.58 7.05 -2.58
CA MET A 64 5.24 6.18 -1.60
C MET A 64 6.49 5.43 -2.11
N PRO A 65 6.44 4.69 -3.24
CA PRO A 65 7.63 4.01 -3.75
C PRO A 65 8.72 4.97 -4.25
N MET A 66 8.35 6.16 -4.74
CA MET A 66 9.33 7.18 -5.14
C MET A 66 10.06 7.73 -3.93
N LEU A 67 9.33 8.13 -2.89
CA LEU A 67 9.91 8.64 -1.63
C LEU A 67 10.82 7.61 -0.97
N MET A 68 10.42 6.34 -0.98
CA MET A 68 11.24 5.26 -0.43
C MET A 68 12.55 5.06 -1.22
N ASN A 69 12.51 5.15 -2.55
CA ASN A 69 13.72 5.12 -3.36
C ASN A 69 14.60 6.34 -3.11
N LEU A 70 14.03 7.54 -3.09
CA LEU A 70 14.78 8.77 -2.80
C LEU A 70 15.47 8.71 -1.42
N HIS A 71 14.82 8.11 -0.43
CA HIS A 71 15.39 7.93 0.91
C HIS A 71 16.52 6.89 0.94
N ASN A 72 16.37 5.79 0.20
CA ASN A 72 17.31 4.66 0.22
C ASN A 72 18.35 4.71 -0.91
N GLY A 73 18.72 5.91 -1.36
CA GLY A 73 19.77 6.06 -2.39
C GLY A 73 19.43 5.45 -3.74
N GLY A 74 18.14 5.36 -4.08
CA GLY A 74 17.63 4.78 -5.31
C GLY A 74 17.81 3.27 -5.43
N GLN A 75 17.96 2.55 -4.31
CA GLN A 75 18.27 1.11 -4.30
C GLN A 75 17.48 0.31 -5.35
N SER A 76 16.14 0.37 -5.31
CA SER A 76 15.32 -0.40 -6.25
C SER A 76 15.40 0.12 -7.68
N TRP A 77 15.64 1.42 -7.90
CA TRP A 77 15.87 1.96 -9.25
C TRP A 77 17.17 1.44 -9.86
N VAL A 78 18.26 1.46 -9.10
CA VAL A 78 19.58 0.99 -9.55
C VAL A 78 19.56 -0.51 -9.80
N GLU A 79 19.00 -1.30 -8.87
CA GLU A 79 18.92 -2.76 -9.00
C GLU A 79 18.14 -3.22 -10.24
N ASN A 80 17.18 -2.40 -10.72
CA ASN A 80 16.29 -2.74 -11.83
C ASN A 80 16.55 -1.92 -13.11
N ASP A 81 17.68 -1.21 -13.20
CA ASP A 81 18.06 -0.35 -14.34
C ASP A 81 16.94 0.62 -14.77
N ILE A 82 16.29 1.25 -13.80
CA ILE A 82 15.17 2.17 -14.06
C ILE A 82 15.69 3.53 -14.52
N SER A 83 15.14 4.03 -15.63
CA SER A 83 15.42 5.37 -16.16
C SER A 83 14.55 6.44 -15.52
N LEU A 84 15.02 7.69 -15.54
CA LEU A 84 14.21 8.84 -15.11
C LEU A 84 12.89 8.91 -15.88
N GLN A 85 12.93 8.71 -17.20
CA GLN A 85 11.73 8.79 -18.05
C GLN A 85 10.65 7.78 -17.63
N GLN A 86 11.03 6.55 -17.27
CA GLN A 86 10.07 5.55 -16.78
C GLN A 86 9.39 6.00 -15.49
N VAL A 87 10.12 6.68 -14.60
CA VAL A 87 9.53 7.23 -13.37
C VAL A 87 8.62 8.41 -13.70
N LEU A 88 9.01 9.29 -14.61
CA LEU A 88 8.17 10.42 -15.03
C LEU A 88 6.87 9.94 -15.68
N ASP A 89 6.96 9.05 -16.68
CA ASP A 89 5.81 8.52 -17.41
C ASP A 89 4.81 7.80 -16.50
N ARG A 90 5.32 7.05 -15.51
CA ARG A 90 4.48 6.29 -14.56
C ARG A 90 3.70 7.19 -13.60
N ASN A 91 4.16 8.42 -13.38
CA ASN A 91 3.67 9.31 -12.33
C ASN A 91 3.08 10.62 -12.86
N THR A 92 2.86 10.74 -14.18
CA THR A 92 2.21 11.89 -14.83
C THR A 92 0.88 12.29 -14.18
N MET A 93 0.09 11.32 -13.72
CA MET A 93 -1.16 11.55 -12.98
C MET A 93 -0.99 12.50 -11.76
N ILE A 94 0.17 12.49 -11.10
CA ILE A 94 0.43 13.39 -9.97
C ILE A 94 0.50 14.84 -10.46
N ALA A 95 1.07 15.08 -11.65
CA ALA A 95 1.13 16.40 -12.26
C ALA A 95 -0.26 16.95 -12.56
N ASP A 96 -1.18 16.10 -13.02
CA ASP A 96 -2.55 16.49 -13.36
C ASP A 96 -3.38 16.84 -12.12
N ILE A 97 -3.17 16.15 -11.00
CA ILE A 97 -3.98 16.30 -9.78
C ILE A 97 -3.36 17.31 -8.80
N HIS A 98 -2.04 17.27 -8.60
CA HIS A 98 -1.29 18.09 -7.65
C HIS A 98 0.02 18.62 -8.28
N PRO A 99 -0.07 19.65 -9.14
CA PRO A 99 1.08 20.14 -9.91
C PRO A 99 2.20 20.70 -9.03
N GLU A 100 1.89 21.35 -7.90
CA GLU A 100 2.92 21.86 -6.98
C GLU A 100 3.73 20.74 -6.33
N LEU A 101 3.04 19.66 -5.91
CA LEU A 101 3.69 18.47 -5.38
C LEU A 101 4.55 17.81 -6.44
N TRP A 102 4.04 17.70 -7.66
CA TRP A 102 4.78 17.12 -8.77
C TRP A 102 6.06 17.91 -9.06
N HIS A 103 5.97 19.24 -9.14
CA HIS A 103 7.15 20.08 -9.37
C HIS A 103 8.23 19.89 -8.30
N TYR A 104 7.82 19.79 -7.03
CA TYR A 104 8.75 19.47 -5.94
C TYR A 104 9.40 18.10 -6.11
N LEU A 105 8.62 17.05 -6.40
CA LEU A 105 9.13 15.69 -6.59
C LEU A 105 10.05 15.59 -7.81
N GLU A 106 9.70 16.25 -8.91
CA GLU A 106 10.47 16.26 -10.15
C GLU A 106 11.90 16.79 -9.92
N GLN A 107 12.05 17.84 -9.12
CA GLN A 107 13.38 18.35 -8.73
C GLN A 107 14.21 17.27 -8.03
N HIS A 108 13.63 16.52 -7.09
CA HIS A 108 14.33 15.42 -6.41
C HIS A 108 14.65 14.24 -7.34
N LEU A 109 13.78 13.96 -8.33
CA LEU A 109 14.04 12.92 -9.33
C LEU A 109 15.20 13.32 -10.27
N GLN A 110 15.27 14.59 -10.66
CA GLN A 110 16.41 15.12 -11.43
C GLN A 110 17.71 15.06 -10.60
N ASP A 111 17.65 15.38 -9.31
CA ASP A 111 18.79 15.22 -8.39
C ASP A 111 19.23 13.75 -8.29
N ALA A 112 18.27 12.82 -8.20
CA ALA A 112 18.54 11.39 -8.17
C ALA A 112 19.22 10.90 -9.46
N GLN A 113 18.80 11.40 -10.63
CA GLN A 113 19.47 11.13 -11.89
C GLN A 113 20.92 11.66 -11.89
N ARG A 114 21.14 12.90 -11.43
CA ARG A 114 22.51 13.46 -11.32
C ARG A 114 23.41 12.68 -10.35
N LYS A 115 22.83 12.03 -9.32
CA LYS A 115 23.52 11.13 -8.40
C LYS A 115 23.78 9.73 -8.99
N GLY A 116 23.27 9.44 -10.20
CA GLY A 116 23.39 8.15 -10.86
C GLY A 116 22.45 7.08 -10.33
N TRP A 117 21.40 7.46 -9.60
CA TRP A 117 20.40 6.51 -9.07
C TRP A 117 19.33 6.15 -10.09
N LEU A 118 19.14 7.03 -11.07
CA LEU A 118 18.29 6.84 -12.24
C LEU A 118 19.16 7.02 -13.48
N LYS A 119 18.91 6.18 -14.48
CA LYS A 119 19.55 6.26 -15.80
C LYS A 119 18.96 7.40 -16.64
#